data_AF-A0A1Y4HKY0-F1
#
_entry.id   AF-A0A1Y4HKY0-F1
#
_cell.length_a   1.000
_cell.length_b   1.000
_cell.length_c   1.000
_cell.angle_alpha   90.00
_cell.angle_beta   90.00
_cell.angle_gamma   90.00
#
_symmetry.space_group_name_H-M   'P 1'
#
loop_
_entity.id
_entity.type
_entity.pdbx_description
1 polymer ?
#
loop_
_entity_poly.entity_id
_entity_poly.type
_entity_poly.pdbx_seq_one_letter_code
_entity_poly.pdbx_strand_id
1 'polypeptide(L)'
;MAITPADIQAQTFSEAKRGYDPAEVDVFLEHVSAEVDAMLSKIVDLKNRLDAAEQQLADAQAQLASQPVTAPAPVQPSISASERQISAALISAQQTAEAIINDAQQNAERIANEADAKARDVIRQALQEKQEEIKEIDRLKASREEFKAEYIKLIQHFMDDAQNSFPPELMSSTPVGSAAAAPAPLPASDPEPAPAAAPVADPFAPLDNFGMDDLD
;
A
#
# COMPACT_ATOMS: atom_id res chain seq x y z
N MET A 1 24.48 15.36 1.87
CA MET A 1 23.04 15.02 1.79
C MET A 1 22.40 15.48 3.08
N ALA A 2 21.21 16.09 3.03
CA ALA A 2 20.72 16.96 4.10
C ALA A 2 19.79 16.30 5.14
N ILE A 3 19.44 15.01 4.99
CA ILE A 3 18.60 14.27 5.93
C ILE A 3 19.05 12.80 5.94
N THR A 4 19.30 12.23 7.13
CA THR A 4 19.62 10.81 7.35
C THR A 4 18.36 10.02 7.76
N PRO A 5 18.35 8.68 7.65
CA PRO A 5 17.26 7.85 8.17
C PRO A 5 16.94 8.13 9.65
N ALA A 6 17.98 8.38 10.45
CA ALA A 6 17.84 8.74 11.87
C ALA A 6 17.18 10.10 12.06
N ASP A 7 17.46 11.08 11.18
CA ASP A 7 16.80 12.39 11.23
C ASP A 7 15.30 12.29 10.90
N ILE A 8 14.91 11.35 10.03
CA ILE A 8 13.50 11.10 9.68
C ILE A 8 12.74 10.48 10.85
N GLN A 9 13.35 9.52 11.55
CA GLN A 9 12.76 8.89 12.74
C GLN A 9 12.68 9.85 13.93
N ALA A 10 13.62 10.80 14.04
CA ALA A 10 13.62 11.80 15.10
C ALA A 10 12.73 13.03 14.79
N GLN A 11 12.12 13.09 13.61
CA GLN A 11 11.29 14.21 13.19
C GLN A 11 9.96 14.21 13.94
N THR A 12 9.62 15.33 14.55
CA THR A 12 8.34 15.52 15.26
C THR A 12 7.55 16.66 14.63
N PHE A 13 6.22 16.56 14.69
CA PHE A 13 5.30 17.55 14.11
C PHE A 13 4.37 18.09 15.20
N SER A 14 3.98 19.37 15.11
CA SER A 14 3.03 19.97 16.05
C SER A 14 1.59 19.61 15.71
N GLU A 15 0.78 19.30 16.72
CA GLU A 15 -0.64 19.00 16.54
C GLU A 15 -1.44 20.24 16.14
N ALA A 16 -2.35 20.07 15.18
CA ALA A 16 -3.27 21.11 14.72
C ALA A 16 -4.72 20.63 14.86
N LYS A 17 -5.66 21.56 15.05
CA LYS A 17 -7.11 21.28 15.22
C LYS A 17 -7.73 20.49 14.05
N ARG A 18 -7.05 20.44 12.90
CA ARG A 18 -7.36 19.64 11.73
C ARG A 18 -6.01 19.25 11.12
N GLY A 19 -5.72 17.96 11.04
CA GLY A 19 -4.43 17.44 10.63
C GLY A 19 -4.48 15.93 10.39
N TYR A 20 -3.35 15.37 9.97
CA TYR A 20 -3.17 13.93 9.84
C TYR A 20 -3.09 13.27 11.22
N ASP A 21 -3.46 11.99 11.31
CA ASP A 21 -3.34 11.21 12.54
C ASP A 21 -1.85 11.00 12.88
N PRO A 22 -1.38 11.40 14.07
CA PRO A 22 0.01 11.18 14.49
C PRO A 22 0.46 9.72 14.36
N ALA A 23 -0.42 8.75 14.66
CA ALA A 23 -0.06 7.34 14.60
C ALA A 23 0.18 6.86 13.16
N GLU A 24 -0.60 7.35 12.19
CA GLU A 24 -0.39 7.05 10.77
C GLU A 24 0.88 7.71 10.23
N VAL A 25 1.17 8.93 10.70
CA VAL A 25 2.41 9.64 10.35
C VAL A 25 3.63 8.90 10.86
N ASP A 26 3.61 8.38 12.10
CA ASP A 26 4.72 7.61 12.67
C ASP A 26 5.02 6.33 11.86
N VAL A 27 3.97 5.58 11.48
CA VAL A 27 4.13 4.39 10.61
C VAL A 27 4.70 4.76 9.25
N PHE A 28 4.28 5.88 8.68
CA PHE A 28 4.82 6.38 7.41
C PHE A 28 6.29 6.79 7.54
N LEU A 29 6.68 7.48 8.61
CA LEU A 29 8.08 7.86 8.86
C LEU A 29 8.98 6.63 9.05
N GLU A 30 8.49 5.59 9.72
CA GLU A 30 9.22 4.32 9.86
C GLU A 30 9.47 3.70 8.47
N HIS A 31 8.43 3.61 7.63
CA HIS A 31 8.55 3.11 6.27
C HIS A 31 9.53 3.93 5.42
N VAL A 32 9.40 5.26 5.43
CA VAL A 32 10.30 6.16 4.68
C VAL A 32 11.74 6.04 5.19
N SER A 33 11.95 5.91 6.49
CA SER A 33 13.29 5.74 7.06
C SER A 33 13.96 4.44 6.58
N ALA A 34 13.19 3.34 6.53
CA ALA A 34 13.67 2.05 6.07
C ALA A 34 14.02 2.08 4.56
N GLU A 35 13.18 2.72 3.74
CA GLU A 35 13.43 2.86 2.30
C GLU A 35 14.66 3.73 2.01
N VAL A 36 14.85 4.83 2.77
CA VAL A 36 16.03 5.69 2.64
C VAL A 36 17.29 4.94 3.06
N ASP A 37 17.25 4.13 4.11
CA ASP A 37 18.40 3.29 4.52
C ASP A 37 18.74 2.24 3.46
N ALA A 38 17.74 1.55 2.91
CA ALA A 38 17.92 0.63 1.80
C ALA A 38 18.51 1.32 0.55
N MET A 39 18.06 2.55 0.25
CA MET A 39 18.62 3.34 -0.86
C MET A 39 20.08 3.74 -0.60
N LEU A 40 20.43 4.14 0.63
CA LEU A 40 21.80 4.48 1.00
C LEU A 40 22.72 3.25 0.92
N SER A 41 22.27 2.10 1.43
CA SER A 41 23.00 0.82 1.29
C SER A 41 23.25 0.49 -0.18
N LYS A 42 22.24 0.64 -1.03
CA LYS A 42 22.35 0.43 -2.48
C LYS A 42 23.34 1.39 -3.14
N ILE A 43 23.38 2.65 -2.72
CA ILE A 43 24.37 3.64 -3.23
C ILE A 43 25.78 3.21 -2.85
N VAL A 44 26.00 2.74 -1.62
CA VAL A 44 27.31 2.24 -1.16
C VAL A 44 27.73 1.02 -1.98
N ASP A 45 26.83 0.06 -2.16
CA ASP A 45 27.10 -1.14 -2.96
C ASP A 45 27.41 -0.82 -4.43
N LEU A 46 26.65 0.11 -5.03
CA LEU A 46 26.89 0.55 -6.40
C LEU A 46 28.22 1.28 -6.53
N LYS A 47 28.59 2.13 -5.57
CA LYS A 47 29.91 2.77 -5.54
C LYS A 47 31.03 1.76 -5.44
N ASN A 48 30.94 0.79 -4.51
CA ASN A 48 31.94 -0.25 -4.36
C ASN A 48 32.11 -1.09 -5.65
N ARG A 49 30.99 -1.38 -6.34
CA ARG A 49 31.02 -2.07 -7.64
C ARG A 49 31.65 -1.22 -8.75
N LEU A 50 31.35 0.08 -8.76
CA LEU A 50 31.92 1.02 -9.72
C LEU A 50 33.44 1.13 -9.53
N ASP A 51 33.89 1.33 -8.29
CA ASP A 51 35.32 1.40 -7.96
C ASP A 51 36.04 0.09 -8.34
N ALA A 52 35.42 -1.07 -8.08
CA ALA A 52 35.98 -2.36 -8.47
C ALA A 52 36.07 -2.54 -10.00
N ALA A 53 35.04 -2.10 -10.74
CA ALA A 53 35.02 -2.17 -12.19
C ALA A 53 36.04 -1.20 -12.83
N GLU A 54 36.18 0.01 -12.27
CA GLU A 54 37.19 0.98 -12.70
C GLU A 54 38.61 0.44 -12.48
N GLN A 55 38.87 -0.20 -11.34
CA GLN A 55 40.16 -0.84 -11.06
C GLN A 55 40.47 -1.97 -12.05
N GLN A 56 39.49 -2.83 -12.36
CA GLN A 56 39.64 -3.89 -13.37
C GLN A 56 39.94 -3.33 -14.75
N LEU A 57 39.31 -2.22 -15.13
CA LEU A 57 39.57 -1.52 -16.38
C LEU A 57 40.99 -0.95 -16.43
N ALA A 58 41.46 -0.34 -15.33
CA ALA A 58 42.82 0.16 -15.22
C ALA A 58 43.86 -0.97 -15.34
N ASP A 59 43.62 -2.11 -14.67
CA ASP A 59 44.49 -3.28 -14.74
C ASP A 59 44.52 -3.89 -16.15
N ALA A 60 43.37 -3.98 -16.83
CA ALA A 60 43.29 -4.45 -18.21
C ALA A 60 44.01 -3.51 -19.19
N GLN A 61 43.88 -2.19 -19.01
CA GLN A 61 44.62 -1.20 -19.80
C GLN A 61 46.13 -1.28 -19.54
N ALA A 62 46.56 -1.48 -18.29
CA ALA A 62 47.97 -1.66 -17.94
C ALA A 62 48.55 -2.95 -18.54
N GLN A 63 47.78 -4.04 -18.59
CA GLN A 63 48.18 -5.29 -19.25
C GLN A 63 48.30 -5.13 -20.77
N LEU A 64 47.41 -4.36 -21.40
CA LEU A 64 47.52 -4.01 -22.83
C LEU A 64 48.73 -3.12 -23.13
N ALA A 65 49.05 -2.19 -22.22
CA ALA A 65 50.20 -1.29 -22.37
C ALA A 65 51.57 -1.96 -22.07
N SER A 66 51.57 -3.01 -21.24
CA SER A 66 52.79 -3.76 -20.86
C SER A 66 53.07 -4.96 -21.76
N GLN A 67 52.21 -5.27 -22.75
CA GLN A 67 52.61 -6.14 -23.85
C GLN A 67 53.77 -5.48 -24.59
N PRO A 68 54.97 -6.09 -24.62
CA PRO A 68 56.07 -5.55 -25.38
C PRO A 68 55.69 -5.59 -26.86
N VAL A 69 55.46 -4.40 -27.43
CA VAL A 69 55.59 -4.18 -28.86
C VAL A 69 57.03 -4.51 -29.22
N THR A 70 57.29 -5.79 -29.48
CA THR A 70 58.50 -6.22 -30.16
C THR A 70 58.51 -5.47 -31.48
N ALA A 71 59.40 -4.48 -31.57
CA ALA A 71 59.54 -3.63 -32.74
C ALA A 71 59.68 -4.54 -33.97
N PRO A 72 58.70 -4.54 -34.91
CA PRO A 72 58.94 -5.16 -36.19
C PRO A 72 60.02 -4.29 -36.86
N ALA A 73 61.10 -4.92 -37.30
CA ALA A 73 61.96 -4.37 -38.34
C ALA A 73 61.08 -3.74 -39.44
N PRO A 74 61.50 -2.64 -40.09
CA PRO A 74 60.63 -1.81 -40.92
C PRO A 74 59.92 -2.65 -41.98
N VAL A 75 58.67 -3.02 -41.67
CA VAL A 75 57.80 -3.73 -42.58
C VAL A 75 57.21 -2.68 -43.49
N GLN A 76 57.53 -2.82 -44.77
CA GLN A 76 56.85 -2.11 -45.83
C GLN A 76 55.33 -2.27 -45.65
N PRO A 77 54.52 -1.25 -45.95
CA PRO A 77 53.08 -1.29 -45.74
C PRO A 77 52.46 -2.31 -46.70
N SER A 78 52.31 -3.56 -46.23
CA SER A 78 51.58 -4.59 -46.97
C SER A 78 50.10 -4.41 -46.65
N ILE A 79 49.41 -3.65 -47.51
CA ILE A 79 47.97 -3.39 -47.44
C ILE A 79 47.15 -4.68 -47.24
N SER A 80 47.63 -5.80 -47.78
CA SER A 80 47.04 -7.13 -47.63
C SER A 80 47.02 -7.70 -46.21
N ALA A 81 47.98 -7.35 -45.35
CA ALA A 81 47.99 -7.79 -43.96
C ALA A 81 46.94 -7.03 -43.14
N SER A 82 46.78 -5.74 -43.42
CA SER A 82 45.74 -4.89 -42.84
C SER A 82 44.33 -5.33 -43.26
N GLU A 83 44.10 -5.68 -44.53
CA GLU A 83 42.82 -6.20 -45.00
C GLU A 83 42.40 -7.53 -44.32
N ARG A 84 43.34 -8.43 -44.05
CA ARG A 84 43.07 -9.68 -43.32
C ARG A 84 42.73 -9.42 -41.86
N GLN A 85 43.39 -8.45 -41.23
CA GLN A 85 43.08 -8.06 -39.85
C GLN A 85 41.73 -7.36 -39.74
N ILE A 86 41.39 -6.49 -40.70
CA ILE A 86 40.08 -5.82 -40.75
C ILE A 86 38.96 -6.84 -40.99
N SER A 87 39.13 -7.78 -41.92
CA SER A 87 38.15 -8.84 -42.16
C SER A 87 37.98 -9.79 -40.96
N ALA A 88 39.08 -10.18 -40.31
CA ALA A 88 39.02 -10.97 -39.08
C ALA A 88 38.32 -10.23 -37.94
N ALA A 89 38.61 -8.93 -37.77
CA ALA A 89 37.93 -8.09 -36.80
C ALA A 89 36.43 -7.98 -37.09
N LEU A 90 36.05 -7.79 -38.36
CA LEU A 90 34.64 -7.66 -38.78
C LEU A 90 33.85 -8.96 -38.57
N ILE A 91 34.46 -10.12 -38.82
CA ILE A 91 33.86 -11.43 -38.53
C ILE A 91 33.70 -11.62 -37.01
N SER A 92 34.72 -11.29 -36.22
CA SER A 92 34.64 -11.38 -34.75
C SER A 92 33.57 -10.45 -34.17
N ALA A 93 33.45 -9.24 -34.73
CA ALA A 93 32.41 -8.28 -34.35
C ALA A 93 31.01 -8.79 -34.71
N GLN A 94 30.83 -9.39 -35.89
CA GLN A 94 29.57 -10.04 -36.28
C GLN A 94 29.20 -11.19 -35.33
N GLN A 95 30.15 -12.09 -35.05
CA GLN A 95 29.93 -13.19 -34.11
C GLN A 95 29.55 -12.68 -32.70
N THR A 96 30.19 -11.58 -32.27
CA THR A 96 29.90 -10.97 -30.96
C THR A 96 28.51 -10.32 -30.95
N ALA A 97 28.13 -9.64 -32.03
CA ALA A 97 26.80 -9.06 -32.18
C ALA A 97 25.71 -10.16 -32.19
N GLU A 98 25.94 -11.26 -32.89
CA GLU A 98 25.03 -12.42 -32.91
C GLU A 98 24.91 -13.07 -31.52
N ALA A 99 26.02 -13.19 -30.78
CA ALA A 99 26.00 -13.69 -29.41
C ALA A 99 25.18 -12.77 -28.48
N ILE A 100 25.39 -11.45 -28.57
CA ILE A 100 24.63 -10.46 -27.78
C ILE A 100 23.12 -10.55 -28.09
N ILE A 101 22.74 -10.69 -29.36
CA ILE A 101 21.33 -10.80 -29.74
C ILE A 101 20.72 -12.09 -29.18
N ASN A 102 21.42 -13.22 -29.28
CA ASN A 102 20.94 -14.49 -28.72
C ASN A 102 20.79 -14.42 -27.19
N ASP A 103 21.78 -13.86 -26.50
CA ASP A 103 21.73 -13.69 -25.04
C ASP A 103 20.58 -12.77 -24.63
N ALA A 104 20.37 -11.67 -25.37
CA ALA A 104 19.25 -10.76 -25.13
C ALA A 104 17.89 -11.45 -25.34
N GLN A 105 17.76 -12.29 -26.37
CA GLN A 105 16.56 -13.06 -26.66
C GLN A 105 16.28 -14.10 -25.55
N GLN A 106 17.29 -14.90 -25.17
CA GLN A 106 17.13 -15.87 -24.08
C GLN A 106 16.78 -15.18 -22.75
N ASN A 107 17.40 -14.04 -22.46
CA ASN A 107 17.09 -13.30 -21.25
C ASN A 107 15.68 -12.71 -21.29
N ALA A 108 15.23 -12.20 -22.44
CA ALA A 108 13.86 -11.72 -22.62
C ALA A 108 12.83 -12.85 -22.45
N GLU A 109 13.07 -14.02 -23.02
CA GLU A 109 12.24 -15.21 -22.83
C GLU A 109 12.19 -15.65 -21.37
N ARG A 110 13.34 -15.66 -20.68
CA ARG A 110 13.42 -15.97 -19.25
C ARG A 110 12.60 -14.98 -18.42
N ILE A 111 12.72 -13.68 -18.69
CA ILE A 111 11.95 -12.64 -18.00
C ILE A 111 10.46 -12.81 -18.25
N ALA A 112 10.05 -13.06 -19.50
CA ALA A 112 8.65 -13.27 -19.86
C ALA A 112 8.05 -14.50 -19.15
N ASN A 113 8.78 -15.61 -19.14
CA ASN A 113 8.36 -16.84 -18.46
C ASN A 113 8.27 -16.66 -16.94
N GLU A 114 9.24 -15.97 -16.34
CA GLU A 114 9.23 -15.66 -14.90
C GLU A 114 8.07 -14.72 -14.53
N ALA A 115 7.78 -13.72 -15.38
CA ALA A 115 6.65 -12.83 -15.20
C ALA A 115 5.31 -13.56 -15.33
N ASP A 116 5.15 -14.45 -16.31
CA ASP A 116 3.93 -15.25 -16.49
C ASP A 116 3.73 -16.20 -15.30
N ALA A 117 4.80 -16.86 -14.83
CA ALA A 117 4.74 -17.70 -13.63
C ALA A 117 4.31 -16.91 -12.40
N LYS A 118 4.93 -15.74 -12.15
CA LYS A 118 4.54 -14.85 -11.03
C LYS A 118 3.10 -14.38 -11.16
N ALA A 119 2.65 -13.98 -12.35
CA ALA A 119 1.28 -13.55 -12.58
C ALA A 119 0.29 -14.68 -12.24
N ARG A 120 0.57 -15.92 -12.66
CA ARG A 120 -0.25 -17.09 -12.31
C ARG A 120 -0.28 -17.36 -10.82
N ASP A 121 0.86 -17.23 -10.14
CA ASP A 121 0.93 -17.45 -8.69
C ASP A 121 0.17 -16.37 -7.92
N VAL A 122 0.28 -15.10 -8.32
CA VAL A 122 -0.51 -13.99 -7.75
C VAL A 122 -2.01 -14.22 -7.94
N ILE A 123 -2.42 -14.63 -9.14
CA ILE A 123 -3.85 -14.95 -9.41
C ILE A 123 -4.31 -16.10 -8.53
N ARG A 124 -3.50 -17.15 -8.38
CA ARG A 124 -3.84 -18.31 -7.53
C ARG A 124 -3.98 -17.89 -6.07
N GLN A 125 -3.04 -17.09 -5.56
CA GLN A 125 -3.07 -16.57 -4.20
C GLN A 125 -4.31 -15.70 -3.98
N ALA A 126 -4.60 -14.76 -4.88
CA ALA A 126 -5.78 -13.90 -4.80
C ALA A 126 -7.10 -14.70 -4.80
N LEU A 127 -7.19 -15.78 -5.58
CA LEU A 127 -8.35 -16.67 -5.59
C LEU A 127 -8.49 -17.45 -4.28
N GLN A 128 -7.38 -17.86 -3.67
CA GLN A 128 -7.38 -18.53 -2.37
C GLN A 128 -7.82 -17.56 -1.26
N GLU A 129 -7.23 -16.37 -1.21
CA GLU A 129 -7.57 -15.31 -0.24
C GLU A 129 -9.05 -14.95 -0.35
N LYS A 130 -9.57 -14.74 -1.57
CA LYS A 130 -11.01 -14.53 -1.82
C LYS A 130 -11.85 -15.65 -1.20
N GLN A 131 -11.44 -16.90 -1.37
CA GLN A 131 -12.20 -18.04 -0.86
C GLN A 131 -12.17 -18.14 0.67
N GLU A 132 -11.05 -17.75 1.29
CA GLU A 132 -10.91 -17.64 2.74
C GLU A 132 -11.77 -16.49 3.29
N GLU A 133 -11.77 -15.34 2.62
CA GLU A 133 -12.60 -14.19 2.98
C GLU A 133 -14.10 -14.52 2.90
N ILE A 134 -14.54 -15.24 1.86
CA ILE A 134 -15.94 -15.71 1.77
C ILE A 134 -16.30 -16.60 2.96
N LYS A 135 -15.41 -17.52 3.37
CA LYS A 135 -15.65 -18.39 4.53
C LYS A 135 -15.74 -17.58 5.83
N GLU A 136 -14.89 -16.57 5.99
CA GLU A 136 -14.92 -15.71 7.17
C GLU A 136 -16.19 -14.85 7.21
N ILE A 137 -16.64 -14.34 6.07
CA ILE A 137 -17.93 -13.65 5.95
C ILE A 137 -19.08 -14.57 6.40
N ASP A 138 -19.10 -15.81 5.94
CA ASP A 138 -20.16 -16.76 6.32
C ASP A 138 -20.11 -17.13 7.80
N ARG A 139 -18.90 -17.30 8.35
CA ARG A 139 -18.69 -17.50 9.79
C ARG A 139 -19.18 -16.31 10.61
N LEU A 140 -18.89 -15.08 10.17
CA LEU A 140 -19.28 -13.87 10.87
C LEU A 140 -20.80 -13.67 10.81
N LYS A 141 -21.44 -14.02 9.68
CA LYS A 141 -22.91 -14.03 9.57
C LYS A 141 -23.55 -15.04 10.51
N ALA A 142 -22.99 -16.25 10.63
CA ALA A 142 -23.48 -17.27 11.56
C ALA A 142 -23.35 -16.78 13.02
N SER A 143 -22.17 -16.28 13.39
CA SER A 143 -21.92 -15.69 14.73
C SER A 143 -22.87 -14.54 15.05
N ARG A 144 -23.17 -13.67 14.07
CA ARG A 144 -24.15 -12.59 14.22
C ARG A 144 -25.55 -13.14 14.52
N GLU A 145 -26.00 -14.16 13.80
CA GLU A 145 -27.34 -14.71 14.01
C GLU A 145 -27.43 -15.46 15.34
N GLU A 146 -26.38 -16.18 15.73
CA GLU A 146 -26.26 -16.80 17.06
C GLU A 146 -26.30 -15.75 18.17
N PHE A 147 -25.49 -14.70 18.08
CA PHE A 147 -25.49 -13.59 19.05
C PHE A 147 -26.87 -12.94 19.16
N LYS A 148 -27.53 -12.69 18.03
CA LYS A 148 -28.90 -12.14 18.01
C LYS A 148 -29.90 -13.09 18.68
N ALA A 149 -29.80 -14.39 18.44
CA ALA A 149 -30.66 -15.37 19.08
C ALA A 149 -30.45 -15.40 20.61
N GLU A 150 -29.19 -15.40 21.07
CA GLU A 150 -28.86 -15.34 22.50
C GLU A 150 -29.31 -14.02 23.14
N TYR A 151 -29.17 -12.90 22.44
CA TYR A 151 -29.66 -11.60 22.91
C TYR A 151 -31.18 -11.57 23.09
N ILE A 152 -31.93 -12.12 22.13
CA ILE A 152 -33.39 -12.24 22.24
C ILE A 152 -33.78 -13.13 23.42
N LYS A 153 -33.11 -14.27 23.62
CA LYS A 153 -33.35 -15.15 24.77
C LYS A 153 -33.10 -14.44 26.10
N LEU A 154 -32.02 -13.65 26.18
CA LEU A 154 -31.70 -12.88 27.38
C LEU A 154 -32.80 -11.85 27.71
N ILE A 155 -33.30 -11.13 26.70
CA ILE A 155 -34.42 -10.20 26.90
C ILE A 155 -35.69 -10.94 27.33
N GLN A 156 -36.01 -12.06 26.69
CA GLN A 156 -37.16 -12.89 27.06
C GLN A 156 -37.07 -13.35 28.52
N HIS A 157 -35.90 -13.83 28.94
CA HIS A 157 -35.64 -14.20 30.33
C HIS A 157 -35.90 -13.01 31.29
N PHE A 158 -35.39 -11.82 30.99
CA PHE A 158 -35.66 -10.63 31.81
C PHE A 158 -37.13 -10.22 31.83
N MET A 159 -37.85 -10.39 30.73
CA MET A 159 -39.29 -10.12 30.66
C MET A 159 -40.09 -11.12 31.52
N ASP A 160 -39.76 -12.41 31.45
CA ASP A 160 -40.41 -13.46 32.22
C ASP A 160 -40.15 -13.28 33.73
N ASP A 161 -38.91 -12.97 34.11
CA ASP A 161 -38.56 -12.65 35.50
C ASP A 161 -39.31 -11.42 36.01
N ALA A 162 -39.42 -10.36 35.21
CA ALA A 162 -40.18 -9.17 35.58
C ALA A 162 -41.66 -9.53 35.81
N GLN A 163 -42.28 -10.29 34.91
CA GLN A 163 -43.68 -10.72 35.06
C GLN A 163 -43.91 -11.61 36.28
N ASN A 164 -42.98 -12.51 36.60
CA ASN A 164 -43.08 -13.40 37.76
C ASN A 164 -42.71 -12.73 39.10
N SER A 165 -41.88 -11.69 39.07
CA SER A 165 -41.44 -10.96 40.28
C SER A 165 -42.41 -9.88 40.75
N PHE A 166 -43.45 -9.56 39.97
CA PHE A 166 -44.56 -8.74 40.44
C PHE A 166 -45.54 -9.59 41.26
N PRO A 167 -45.61 -9.40 42.59
CA PRO A 167 -46.60 -10.08 43.39
C PRO A 167 -48.00 -9.55 43.02
N PRO A 168 -49.02 -10.41 42.81
CA PRO A 168 -50.39 -9.97 42.52
C PRO A 168 -50.96 -9.06 43.62
N GLU A 169 -50.41 -9.11 44.84
CA GLU A 169 -50.70 -8.22 45.97
C GLU A 169 -50.40 -6.73 45.70
N LEU A 170 -49.40 -6.42 44.86
CA LEU A 170 -49.01 -5.04 44.54
C LEU A 170 -49.93 -4.40 43.48
N MET A 171 -50.58 -5.22 42.64
CA MET A 171 -51.56 -4.78 41.64
C MET A 171 -52.96 -4.61 42.24
N SER A 172 -53.26 -5.27 43.37
CA SER A 172 -54.52 -5.10 44.13
C SER A 172 -54.48 -3.97 45.16
N SER A 173 -53.31 -3.40 45.43
CA SER A 173 -53.11 -2.31 46.39
C SER A 173 -52.76 -0.99 45.70
N THR A 174 -53.55 -0.59 44.70
CA THR A 174 -53.57 0.82 44.29
C THR A 174 -54.40 1.63 45.29
N PRO A 175 -53.82 2.53 46.11
CA PRO A 175 -54.61 3.58 46.72
C PRO A 175 -55.17 4.48 45.62
N VAL A 176 -56.47 4.41 45.37
CA VAL A 176 -57.21 5.40 44.56
C VAL A 176 -57.17 6.72 45.32
N GLY A 177 -56.14 7.53 45.05
CA GLY A 177 -55.87 8.69 45.90
C GLY A 177 -54.84 9.68 45.37
N SER A 178 -54.84 9.97 44.07
CA SER A 178 -54.34 11.26 43.58
C SER A 178 -55.49 12.01 42.92
N ALA A 179 -56.21 12.77 43.75
CA ALA A 179 -57.04 13.85 43.28
C ALA A 179 -56.20 14.76 42.38
N ALA A 180 -56.75 15.11 41.23
CA ALA A 180 -56.17 16.07 40.30
C ALA A 180 -55.75 17.34 41.05
N ALA A 181 -54.44 17.56 41.19
CA ALA A 181 -53.93 18.86 41.55
C ALA A 181 -54.18 19.79 40.35
N ALA A 182 -55.02 20.80 40.58
CA ALA A 182 -55.27 21.87 39.63
C ALA A 182 -53.94 22.50 39.16
N PRO A 183 -53.83 22.95 37.90
CA PRO A 183 -52.61 23.56 37.41
C PRO A 183 -52.41 24.91 38.11
N ALA A 184 -51.28 25.06 38.79
CA ALA A 184 -50.81 26.36 39.25
C ALA A 184 -50.49 27.25 38.03
N PRO A 185 -50.78 28.56 38.06
CA PRO A 185 -50.51 29.44 36.93
C PRO A 185 -49.00 29.66 36.80
N LEU A 186 -48.45 29.36 35.63
CA LEU A 186 -47.08 29.70 35.24
C LEU A 186 -46.92 31.23 35.18
N PRO A 187 -45.83 31.81 35.71
CA PRO A 187 -45.44 33.17 35.36
C PRO A 187 -44.93 33.19 33.91
N ALA A 188 -45.42 34.16 33.14
CA ALA A 188 -44.98 34.42 31.78
C ALA A 188 -43.47 34.68 31.71
N SER A 189 -42.78 33.95 30.84
CA SER A 189 -41.44 34.29 30.35
C SER A 189 -41.54 34.52 28.84
N ASP A 190 -40.93 35.62 28.41
CA ASP A 190 -40.90 36.17 27.05
C ASP A 190 -40.37 35.19 25.98
N PRO A 191 -40.66 35.42 24.69
CA PRO A 191 -40.36 34.48 23.61
C PRO A 191 -38.88 34.52 23.21
N GLU A 192 -38.20 33.39 23.33
CA GLU A 192 -36.88 33.12 22.77
C GLU A 192 -37.01 32.75 21.27
N PRO A 193 -36.11 33.22 20.37
CA PRO A 193 -36.27 33.03 18.94
C PRO A 193 -35.91 31.60 18.51
N ALA A 194 -36.70 31.05 17.60
CA ALA A 194 -36.58 29.69 17.08
C ALA A 194 -35.21 29.41 16.42
N PRO A 195 -34.58 28.24 16.66
CA PRO A 195 -33.52 27.76 15.80
C PRO A 195 -34.12 27.20 14.50
N ALA A 196 -33.63 27.70 13.37
CA ALA A 196 -33.97 27.25 12.04
C ALA A 196 -33.69 25.74 11.86
N ALA A 197 -34.69 25.01 11.37
CA ALA A 197 -34.53 23.63 10.93
C ALA A 197 -33.63 23.57 9.68
N ALA A 198 -32.47 22.93 9.80
CA ALA A 198 -31.69 22.52 8.64
C ALA A 198 -32.28 21.23 8.05
N PRO A 199 -32.37 21.08 6.72
CA PRO A 199 -32.91 19.88 6.11
C PRO A 199 -31.90 18.73 6.26
N VAL A 200 -32.38 17.60 6.77
CA VAL A 200 -31.66 16.32 6.82
C VAL A 200 -31.53 15.81 5.39
N ALA A 201 -30.30 15.63 4.89
CA ALA A 201 -30.06 15.04 3.58
C ALA A 201 -30.25 13.52 3.64
N ASP A 202 -31.00 12.99 2.68
CA ASP A 202 -31.36 11.58 2.54
C ASP A 202 -30.16 10.76 2.01
N PRO A 203 -29.65 9.75 2.73
CA PRO A 203 -28.43 9.02 2.35
C PRO A 203 -28.62 8.02 1.21
N PHE A 204 -29.80 7.94 0.58
CA PHE A 204 -30.11 7.01 -0.51
C PHE A 204 -30.57 7.69 -1.81
N ALA A 205 -30.25 8.97 -2.02
CA ALA A 205 -30.47 9.60 -3.33
C ALA A 205 -29.57 8.97 -4.42
N PRO A 206 -30.11 8.53 -5.57
CA PRO A 206 -29.31 8.06 -6.70
C PRO A 206 -28.43 9.20 -7.22
N LEU A 207 -27.14 8.94 -7.41
CA LEU A 207 -26.21 9.88 -8.02
C LEU A 207 -26.62 10.12 -9.48
N ASP A 208 -27.11 11.32 -9.78
CA ASP A 208 -27.37 11.73 -11.15
C ASP A 208 -26.05 11.89 -11.90
N ASN A 209 -25.94 11.03 -12.89
CA ASN A 209 -24.87 10.81 -13.82
C ASN A 209 -24.85 11.96 -14.87
N PHE A 210 -23.66 12.53 -15.10
CA PHE A 210 -23.20 13.23 -16.33
C PHE A 210 -23.64 14.68 -16.62
N GLY A 211 -22.65 15.58 -16.61
CA GLY A 211 -22.48 16.69 -17.55
C GLY A 211 -20.96 16.93 -17.63
N MET A 212 -20.24 16.58 -18.70
CA MET A 212 -20.29 17.10 -20.07
C MET A 212 -20.22 18.63 -20.11
N ASP A 213 -19.08 19.11 -20.62
CA ASP A 213 -18.76 20.44 -21.18
C ASP A 213 -18.73 21.67 -20.27
N ASP A 214 -17.52 22.20 -20.05
CA ASP A 214 -17.17 23.58 -20.47
C ASP A 214 -15.64 23.80 -20.40
N LEU A 215 -14.97 23.74 -21.57
CA LEU A 215 -13.61 24.25 -21.78
C LEU A 215 -13.48 24.61 -23.27
N ASP A 216 -13.81 25.86 -23.58
CA ASP A 216 -13.33 26.62 -24.74
C ASP A 216 -12.81 27.98 -24.24
#